data_AF-A0A2J6MYM9-F1
#
_entry.id   AF-A0A2J6MYM9-F1
#
_cell.length_a   1.000
_cell.length_b   1.000
_cell.length_c   1.000
_cell.angle_alpha   90.00
_cell.angle_beta   90.00
_cell.angle_gamma   90.00
#
_symmetry.space_group_name_H-M   'P 1'
#
loop_
_entity.id
_entity.type
_entity.pdbx_description
1 polymer ?
#
loop_
_entity_poly.entity_id
_entity_poly.type
_entity_poly.pdbx_seq_one_letter_code
_entity_poly.pdbx_strand_id
1 'polypeptide(L)'
;MHDGWCVWITGLPGSGKSVLAEALIRILLQKGIHAQLLSSDALRKVLTPKPTYSLEERDIVYATLVYIAKLLTQNGVNVVIDATGNLR
;
A
#
# COMPACT_ATOMS: atom_id res chain seq x y z
N MET A 1 23.53 5.21 -2.25
CA MET A 1 22.10 5.58 -2.13
C MET A 1 21.55 4.83 -0.93
N HIS A 2 20.76 5.47 -0.08
CA HIS A 2 20.10 4.77 1.03
C HIS A 2 18.82 4.13 0.50
N ASP A 3 18.57 2.87 0.87
CA ASP A 3 17.31 2.20 0.56
C ASP A 3 16.15 2.96 1.24
N GLY A 4 15.01 3.03 0.55
CA GLY A 4 13.77 3.51 1.13
C GLY A 4 13.19 2.50 2.11
N TRP A 5 12.28 2.94 2.96
CA TRP A 5 11.57 2.07 3.91
C TRP A 5 10.12 1.85 3.48
N CYS A 6 9.48 0.80 4.00
CA CYS A 6 8.07 0.52 3.78
C CYS A 6 7.33 0.35 5.11
N VAL A 7 6.21 1.05 5.29
CA VAL A 7 5.29 0.87 6.42
C VAL A 7 3.99 0.28 5.89
N TRP A 8 3.54 -0.84 6.48
CA TRP A 8 2.27 -1.48 6.12
C TRP A 8 1.22 -1.24 7.21
N ILE A 9 0.18 -0.47 6.88
CA ILE A 9 -0.97 -0.22 7.73
C ILE A 9 -2.06 -1.25 7.39
N THR A 10 -2.44 -2.06 8.39
CA THR A 10 -3.41 -3.16 8.26
C THR A 10 -4.47 -3.11 9.36
N GLY A 11 -5.62 -3.76 9.12
CA GLY A 11 -6.81 -3.65 9.94
C GLY A 11 -8.10 -3.87 9.16
N LEU A 12 -9.20 -4.10 9.89
CA LEU A 12 -10.50 -4.42 9.30
C LEU A 12 -11.02 -3.33 8.34
N PRO A 13 -11.90 -3.65 7.39
CA PRO A 13 -12.61 -2.64 6.59
C PRO A 13 -13.31 -1.63 7.51
N GLY A 14 -13.21 -0.34 7.19
CA GLY A 14 -13.79 0.73 8.02
C GLY A 14 -13.00 1.14 9.27
N SER A 15 -11.86 0.49 9.60
CA SER A 15 -11.07 0.82 10.80
C SER A 15 -10.26 2.12 10.71
N GLY A 16 -10.42 2.93 9.65
CA GLY A 16 -9.72 4.21 9.48
C GLY A 16 -8.29 4.14 8.92
N LYS A 17 -7.86 3.00 8.35
CA LYS A 17 -6.50 2.83 7.79
C LYS A 17 -6.12 3.90 6.77
N SER A 18 -6.99 4.17 5.79
CA SER A 18 -6.74 5.17 4.75
C SER A 18 -6.56 6.56 5.35
N VAL A 19 -7.37 6.91 6.35
CA VAL A 19 -7.26 8.18 7.09
C VAL A 19 -5.92 8.27 7.81
N LEU A 20 -5.50 7.19 8.50
CA LEU A 20 -4.21 7.14 9.17
C LEU A 20 -3.04 7.23 8.17
N ALA A 21 -3.13 6.52 7.04
CA ALA A 21 -2.11 6.51 6.00
C ALA A 21 -1.93 7.91 5.38
N GLU A 22 -3.02 8.59 5.04
CA GLU A 22 -2.99 9.97 4.55
C GLU A 22 -2.43 10.94 5.59
N ALA A 23 -2.83 10.81 6.86
CA ALA A 23 -2.30 11.63 7.93
C ALA A 23 -0.78 11.44 8.11
N LEU A 24 -0.31 10.19 8.06
CA LEU A 24 1.11 9.86 8.11
C LEU A 24 1.87 10.50 6.95
N ILE A 25 1.37 10.38 5.72
CA ILE A 25 1.98 11.01 4.54
C ILE A 25 2.10 12.53 4.71
N ARG A 26 1.05 13.20 5.21
CA ARG A 26 1.07 14.65 5.46
C ARG A 26 2.12 15.03 6.51
N ILE A 27 2.21 14.29 7.61
CA ILE A 27 3.19 14.54 8.69
C ILE A 27 4.62 14.34 8.18
N LEU A 28 4.86 13.28 7.38
CA LEU A 28 6.17 13.02 6.78
C LEU A 28 6.56 14.15 5.82
N LEU A 29 5.63 14.59 4.97
CA LEU A 29 5.87 15.67 4.03
C LEU A 29 6.24 16.98 4.76
N GLN A 30 5.55 17.30 5.87
CA GLN A 30 5.89 18.46 6.71
C GLN A 30 7.31 18.38 7.32
N LYS A 31 7.86 17.17 7.46
CA LYS A 31 9.23 16.93 7.92
C LYS A 31 10.25 16.84 6.78
N GLY A 32 9.85 17.11 5.54
CA GLY A 32 10.70 16.98 4.35
C GLY A 32 10.95 15.53 3.92
N ILE A 33 10.16 14.58 4.42
CA ILE A 33 10.27 13.16 4.08
C ILE A 33 9.18 12.83 3.06
N HIS A 34 9.60 12.50 1.83
CA HIS A 34 8.67 12.04 0.80
C HIS A 34 8.41 10.54 0.93
N ALA A 35 7.14 10.15 0.79
CA ALA A 35 6.72 8.75 0.75
C ALA A 35 5.55 8.57 -0.24
N GLN A 36 5.52 7.43 -0.92
CA GLN A 36 4.45 7.04 -1.84
C GLN A 36 3.39 6.21 -1.11
N LEU A 37 2.13 6.63 -1.21
CA LEU A 37 1.00 5.83 -0.74
C LEU A 37 0.66 4.76 -1.78
N LEU A 38 0.63 3.49 -1.36
CA LEU A 38 0.13 2.36 -2.14
C LEU A 38 -1.12 1.79 -1.47
N SER A 39 -2.27 1.91 -2.13
CA SER A 39 -3.54 1.38 -1.64
C SER A 39 -3.89 0.09 -2.37
N SER A 40 -4.21 -0.97 -1.62
CA SER A 40 -4.70 -2.22 -2.21
C SER A 40 -6.00 -2.02 -2.98
N ASP A 41 -6.84 -1.07 -2.55
CA ASP A 41 -8.13 -0.79 -3.18
C ASP A 41 -7.96 -0.04 -4.49
N ALA A 42 -7.00 0.89 -4.55
CA ALA A 42 -6.63 1.55 -5.80
C ALA A 42 -6.01 0.55 -6.79
N LEU A 43 -5.10 -0.32 -6.32
CA LEU A 43 -4.46 -1.32 -7.16
C LEU A 43 -5.46 -2.36 -7.68
N ARG A 44 -6.41 -2.80 -6.84
CA ARG A 44 -7.50 -3.70 -7.23
C ARG A 44 -8.29 -3.13 -8.41
N LYS A 45 -8.68 -1.86 -8.37
CA LYS A 45 -9.43 -1.23 -9.49
C LYS A 45 -8.69 -1.29 -10.83
N VAL A 46 -7.35 -1.28 -10.80
CA VAL A 46 -6.52 -1.35 -12.01
C VAL A 46 -6.31 -2.79 -12.48
N LEU A 47 -5.95 -3.70 -11.56
CA LEU A 47 -5.63 -5.09 -11.89
C LEU A 47 -6.86 -5.97 -12.12
N THR A 48 -8.00 -5.60 -11.54
CA THR A 48 -9.23 -6.40 -11.52
C THR A 48 -10.41 -5.57 -12.03
N PRO A 49 -10.40 -5.12 -13.30
CA PRO A 49 -11.45 -4.25 -13.84
C PRO A 49 -12.83 -4.92 -13.86
N LYS A 50 -12.87 -6.26 -13.79
CA LYS A 50 -14.07 -7.08 -13.58
C LYS A 50 -13.81 -8.03 -12.40
N PRO A 51 -13.99 -7.58 -11.14
CA PRO A 51 -13.58 -8.35 -9.98
C PRO A 51 -14.49 -9.57 -9.78
N THR A 52 -13.86 -10.71 -9.58
CA THR A 52 -14.48 -11.98 -9.19
C THR A 52 -14.33 -12.26 -7.70
N TYR A 53 -13.47 -11.50 -7.01
CA TYR A 53 -13.16 -11.66 -5.59
C TYR A 53 -12.65 -13.06 -5.22
N SER A 54 -12.05 -13.77 -6.18
CA SER A 54 -11.42 -15.07 -5.93
C SER A 54 -10.16 -14.93 -5.06
N LEU A 55 -9.76 -16.04 -4.44
CA LEU A 55 -8.49 -16.12 -3.71
C LEU A 55 -7.29 -15.84 -4.64
N GLU A 56 -7.34 -16.32 -5.87
CA GLU A 56 -6.30 -16.09 -6.88
C GLU A 56 -6.18 -14.60 -7.25
N GLU A 57 -7.30 -13.92 -7.48
CA GLU A 57 -7.32 -12.49 -7.76
C GLU A 57 -6.74 -11.68 -6.59
N ARG A 58 -7.10 -12.08 -5.36
CA ARG A 58 -6.54 -11.50 -4.15
C ARG A 58 -5.02 -11.68 -4.10
N ASP A 59 -4.52 -12.88 -4.34
CA ASP A 59 -3.08 -13.18 -4.30
C ASP A 59 -2.30 -12.36 -5.33
N ILE A 60 -2.85 -12.22 -6.54
CA ILE A 60 -2.26 -11.37 -7.60
C ILE A 60 -2.18 -9.90 -7.15
N VAL A 61 -3.23 -9.36 -6.54
CA VAL A 61 -3.24 -7.97 -6.04
C VAL A 61 -2.18 -7.77 -4.96
N TYR A 62 -2.09 -8.66 -3.97
CA TYR A 62 -1.11 -8.53 -2.88
C TYR A 62 0.33 -8.79 -3.36
N ALA A 63 0.56 -9.76 -4.23
CA ALA A 63 1.87 -10.01 -4.82
C ALA A 63 2.36 -8.79 -5.62
N THR A 64 1.47 -8.19 -6.42
CA THR A 64 1.79 -6.98 -7.19
C THR A 64 2.06 -5.78 -6.27
N LEU A 65 1.25 -5.61 -5.22
CA LEU A 65 1.44 -4.55 -4.21
C LEU A 65 2.82 -4.63 -3.55
N VAL A 66 3.20 -5.83 -3.10
CA VAL A 66 4.51 -6.08 -2.46
C VAL A 66 5.65 -5.91 -3.45
N TYR A 67 5.48 -6.37 -4.70
CA TYR A 67 6.49 -6.21 -5.74
C TYR A 67 6.75 -4.72 -6.05
N ILE A 68 5.71 -3.91 -6.20
CA ILE A 68 5.83 -2.45 -6.40
C ILE A 68 6.53 -1.80 -5.20
N ALA A 69 6.10 -2.12 -3.98
CA ALA A 69 6.72 -1.58 -2.77
C ALA A 69 8.21 -1.88 -2.70
N LYS A 70 8.61 -3.13 -3.01
CA LYS A 70 10.02 -3.55 -3.07
C LYS A 70 10.82 -2.78 -4.12
N LEU A 71 10.28 -2.61 -5.32
CA LEU A 71 10.96 -1.85 -6.37
C LEU A 71 11.15 -0.38 -5.97
N LEU A 72 10.14 0.24 -5.36
CA LEU A 72 10.22 1.62 -4.88
C LEU A 72 11.28 1.78 -3.78
N THR A 73 11.27 0.91 -2.77
CA THR A 73 12.25 0.98 -1.68
C THR A 73 13.68 0.75 -2.15
N GLN A 74 13.90 -0.18 -3.09
CA GLN A 74 15.20 -0.39 -3.72
C GLN A 74 15.72 0.83 -4.51
N ASN A 75 14.83 1.76 -4.87
CA ASN A 75 15.17 3.01 -5.54
C ASN A 75 15.14 4.23 -4.60
N GLY A 76 15.21 4.00 -3.28
CA GLY A 76 15.27 5.08 -2.29
C GLY A 76 13.91 5.76 -2.01
N VAL A 77 12.81 5.21 -2.53
CA VAL A 77 11.46 5.77 -2.31
C VAL A 77 10.85 5.13 -1.07
N ASN A 78 10.45 5.96 -0.12
CA ASN A 78 9.71 5.49 1.05
C ASN A 78 8.27 5.16 0.66
N VAL A 79 7.69 4.14 1.28
CA VAL A 79 6.37 3.63 0.91
C VAL A 79 5.49 3.49 2.15
N VAL A 80 4.24 3.89 2.03
CA VAL A 80 3.17 3.59 2.99
C VAL A 80 2.13 2.74 2.27
N ILE A 81 1.87 1.54 2.77
CA ILE A 81 0.83 0.65 2.25
C ILE A 81 -0.42 0.78 3.13
N ASP A 82 -1.57 0.93 2.49
CA ASP A 82 -2.89 0.77 3.09
C ASP A 82 -3.58 -0.47 2.50
N ALA A 83 -3.71 -1.53 3.31
CA ALA A 83 -4.41 -2.74 2.91
C ALA A 83 -5.02 -3.48 4.09
N THR A 84 -6.17 -4.12 3.89
CA THR A 84 -6.88 -4.85 4.95
C THR A 84 -6.07 -6.04 5.51
N GLY A 85 -5.20 -6.65 4.70
CA GLY A 85 -4.24 -7.69 5.12
C GLY A 85 -4.85 -8.97 5.73
N ASN A 86 -6.18 -9.09 5.77
CA ASN A 86 -6.89 -10.14 6.50
C ASN A 86 -7.23 -11.32 5.59
N LEU A 87 -6.79 -12.55 5.91
CA LEU A 87 -7.01 -13.80 5.16
C LEU A 87 -8.38 -14.48 5.42
N ARG A 88 -9.29 -13.83 6.15
CA ARG A 88 -10.63 -14.39 6.39
C ARG A 88 -11.49 -14.44 5.14
#